data_AF-A0A1E5JUC8-F1
#
_entry.id   AF-A0A1E5JUC8-F1
#
_cell.length_a   1.000
_cell.length_b   1.000
_cell.length_c   1.000
_cell.angle_alpha   90.00
_cell.angle_beta   90.00
_cell.angle_gamma   90.00
#
_symmetry.space_group_name_H-M   'P 1'
#
loop_
_entity.id
_entity.type
_entity.pdbx_description
1 polymer ?
#
loop_
_entity_poly.entity_id
_entity_poly.type
_entity_poly.pdbx_seq_one_letter_code
_entity_poly.pdbx_strand_id
1 'polypeptide(L)'
;MQIEEKLREKRKEWSTHLLRVENVPFDKLRAEVNKKENEFLYAIYVKQELEKCDNALEKIKDMLTDPDNDYMAFFEGVEIYQQPGLHLPLFETGKQLKQDTLLSAPLVLSQKLEQRGGVSRIKTFIGAYSSEELFKYFSTLKNELQGIQKPIVFILGSSDHAITVGYDPALDQWLLINSGREPEHIPGNNVREISQRVYNVFSTGSQCAFVTNVYCNKANEESLKKRMTAWEQQPEFQELHKIDARKAARSGSHLLFLAALDNDPVMVKNLIKEGVNPDLVADEEGNTPILTAICYNHIDVLKELLACPAKITMSLDVQVNSLYKFARNAQLDERIMDELVKKKLGPVQPNDTSVVSVTLHELATVLGHTVISNSLEQYEKQNKSAKTSSDHCVFFKSEEYLSKGLSGDTSNPEEKPVIPDPFDPH
;
A
#
# COMPACT_ATOMS: atom_id res chain seq x y z
N MET A 1 40.65 -9.18 6.34
CA MET A 1 40.97 -7.93 7.08
C MET A 1 41.20 -6.72 6.17
N GLN A 2 42.38 -6.43 5.59
CA GLN A 2 42.59 -5.16 4.86
C GLN A 2 41.77 -4.97 3.56
N ILE A 3 41.38 -6.04 2.88
CA ILE A 3 40.58 -5.97 1.64
C ILE A 3 39.08 -5.83 1.95
N GLU A 4 38.56 -6.54 2.95
CA GLU A 4 37.16 -6.41 3.38
C GLU A 4 36.84 -5.02 3.95
N GLU A 5 37.82 -4.38 4.59
CA GLU A 5 37.67 -3.05 5.17
C GLU A 5 37.69 -1.96 4.08
N LYS A 6 38.57 -2.10 3.07
CA LYS A 6 38.54 -1.28 1.84
C LYS A 6 37.27 -1.50 1.01
N LEU A 7 36.75 -2.72 0.96
CA LEU A 7 35.50 -3.03 0.28
C LEU A 7 34.29 -2.46 1.03
N ARG A 8 34.32 -2.41 2.37
CA ARG A 8 33.29 -1.70 3.16
C ARG A 8 33.33 -0.19 2.98
N GLU A 9 34.51 0.41 2.91
CA GLU A 9 34.64 1.84 2.58
C GLU A 9 34.12 2.14 1.17
N LYS A 10 34.49 1.33 0.16
CA LYS A 10 33.96 1.46 -1.20
C LYS A 10 32.47 1.20 -1.30
N ARG A 11 31.93 0.28 -0.50
CA ARG A 11 30.49 0.03 -0.41
C ARG A 11 29.75 1.23 0.15
N LYS A 12 30.31 1.93 1.15
CA LYS A 12 29.78 3.19 1.71
C LYS A 12 29.83 4.32 0.68
N GLU A 13 30.91 4.38 -0.10
CA GLU A 13 31.08 5.30 -1.23
C GLU A 13 30.04 5.03 -2.33
N TRP A 14 29.78 3.76 -2.65
CA TRP A 14 28.81 3.32 -3.66
C TRP A 14 27.35 3.49 -3.25
N SER A 15 27.00 3.27 -1.97
CA SER A 15 25.66 3.59 -1.45
C SER A 15 25.34 5.08 -1.58
N THR A 16 26.37 5.93 -1.49
CA THR A 16 26.26 7.38 -1.70
C THR A 16 26.13 7.73 -3.19
N HIS A 17 26.62 6.87 -4.09
CA HIS A 17 26.63 7.08 -5.53
C HIS A 17 25.37 6.55 -6.23
N LEU A 18 24.79 5.43 -5.78
CA LEU A 18 23.56 4.84 -6.34
C LEU A 18 22.31 5.71 -6.14
N LEU A 19 22.28 6.57 -5.11
CA LEU A 19 21.23 7.57 -4.91
C LEU A 19 21.47 8.84 -5.74
N ARG A 20 22.71 9.08 -6.17
CA ARG A 20 23.03 10.11 -7.16
C ARG A 20 23.05 9.44 -8.52
N VAL A 21 21.87 9.25 -9.09
CA VAL A 21 21.75 9.23 -10.55
C VAL A 21 22.42 10.53 -11.00
N GLU A 22 23.67 10.46 -11.49
CA GLU A 22 24.24 11.57 -12.22
C GLU A 22 23.31 11.71 -13.42
N ASN A 23 22.38 12.67 -13.31
CA ASN A 23 21.60 13.13 -14.43
C ASN A 23 22.60 13.35 -15.55
N VAL A 24 22.58 12.49 -16.57
CA VAL A 24 23.24 12.80 -17.83
C VAL A 24 22.63 14.14 -18.22
N PRO A 25 23.38 15.25 -18.16
CA PRO A 25 22.79 16.56 -18.25
C PRO A 25 22.58 16.80 -19.74
N PHE A 26 21.55 16.18 -20.31
CA PHE A 26 21.26 16.18 -21.73
C PHE A 26 21.19 17.61 -22.26
N ASP A 27 20.76 18.58 -21.43
CA ASP A 27 20.77 19.99 -21.76
C ASP A 27 22.19 20.58 -21.88
N LYS A 28 23.13 20.19 -21.02
CA LYS A 28 24.55 20.60 -21.14
C LYS A 28 25.21 19.90 -22.31
N LEU A 29 24.97 18.60 -22.50
CA LEU A 29 25.51 17.84 -23.63
C LEU A 29 24.98 18.41 -24.95
N ARG A 30 23.68 18.68 -25.04
CA ARG A 30 23.03 19.36 -26.18
C ARG A 30 23.64 20.75 -26.41
N ALA A 31 23.89 21.53 -25.37
CA ALA A 31 24.52 22.84 -25.49
C ALA A 31 25.98 22.76 -25.99
N GLU A 32 26.76 21.76 -25.58
CA GLU A 32 28.12 21.55 -26.06
C GLU A 32 28.16 21.03 -27.51
N VAL A 33 27.23 20.14 -27.87
CA VAL A 33 27.05 19.67 -29.24
C VAL A 33 26.67 20.85 -30.15
N ASN A 34 25.66 21.65 -29.77
CA ASN A 34 25.22 22.80 -30.57
C ASN A 34 26.31 23.87 -30.76
N LYS A 35 27.22 24.05 -29.78
CA LYS A 35 28.37 24.97 -29.93
C LYS A 35 29.31 24.58 -31.07
N LYS A 36 29.35 23.31 -31.44
CA LYS A 36 30.25 22.77 -32.46
C LYS A 36 29.56 22.48 -33.80
N GLU A 37 28.28 22.81 -33.93
CA GLU A 37 27.44 22.44 -35.09
C GLU A 37 28.00 22.93 -36.44
N ASN A 38 28.73 24.05 -36.43
CA ASN A 38 29.37 24.63 -37.63
C ASN A 38 30.84 24.25 -37.81
N GLU A 39 31.41 23.38 -36.96
CA GLU A 39 32.79 22.92 -37.07
C GLU A 39 32.93 21.78 -38.11
N PHE A 40 34.00 21.81 -38.90
CA PHE A 40 34.25 20.82 -39.97
C PHE A 40 34.25 19.35 -39.49
N LEU A 41 34.56 19.11 -38.20
CA LEU A 41 34.61 17.78 -37.59
C LEU A 41 33.39 17.46 -36.72
N TYR A 42 32.32 18.27 -36.78
CA TYR A 42 31.12 18.12 -35.95
C TYR A 42 30.54 16.70 -35.98
N ALA A 43 30.39 16.12 -37.18
CA ALA A 43 29.89 14.75 -37.35
C ALA A 43 30.79 13.69 -36.66
N ILE A 44 32.12 13.92 -36.62
CA ILE A 44 33.06 13.03 -35.93
C ILE A 44 32.95 13.21 -34.41
N TYR A 45 32.82 14.44 -33.94
CA TYR A 45 32.63 14.75 -32.52
C TYR A 45 31.34 14.11 -31.97
N VAL A 46 30.20 14.29 -32.66
CA VAL A 46 28.93 13.68 -32.28
C VAL A 46 29.03 12.15 -32.24
N LYS A 47 29.70 11.53 -33.22
CA LYS A 47 29.91 10.08 -33.25
C LYS A 47 30.73 9.59 -32.05
N GLN A 48 31.78 10.32 -31.66
CA GLN A 48 32.59 9.98 -30.49
C GLN A 48 31.82 10.12 -29.17
N GLU A 49 30.98 11.14 -29.02
CA GLU A 49 30.14 11.29 -27.82
C GLU A 49 29.07 10.20 -27.73
N LEU A 50 28.45 9.83 -28.85
CA LEU A 50 27.52 8.68 -28.89
C LEU A 50 28.23 7.38 -28.49
N GLU A 51 29.43 7.13 -29.02
CA GLU A 51 30.22 5.94 -28.69
C GLU A 51 30.64 5.91 -27.21
N LYS A 52 30.90 7.07 -26.59
CA LYS A 52 31.13 7.15 -25.14
C LYS A 52 29.86 6.82 -24.33
N CYS A 53 28.70 7.32 -24.75
CA CYS A 53 27.43 6.99 -24.12
C CYS A 53 27.12 5.50 -24.24
N ASP A 54 27.30 4.90 -25.42
CA ASP A 54 27.09 3.46 -25.64
C ASP A 54 28.01 2.62 -24.75
N ASN A 55 29.29 2.99 -24.65
CA ASN A 55 30.24 2.32 -23.76
C ASN A 55 29.88 2.47 -22.27
N ALA A 56 29.36 3.63 -21.86
CA ALA A 56 28.90 3.84 -20.49
C ALA A 56 27.64 3.01 -20.19
N LEU A 57 26.71 2.92 -21.14
CA LEU A 57 25.51 2.10 -21.05
C LEU A 57 25.85 0.60 -20.99
N GLU A 58 26.78 0.12 -21.81
CA GLU A 58 27.24 -1.28 -21.73
C GLU A 58 27.90 -1.58 -20.39
N LYS A 59 28.69 -0.66 -19.81
CA LYS A 59 29.23 -0.86 -18.45
C LYS A 59 28.13 -0.92 -17.39
N ILE A 60 27.11 -0.07 -17.46
CA ILE A 60 25.97 -0.11 -16.53
C ILE A 60 25.21 -1.42 -16.72
N LYS A 61 24.99 -1.84 -17.96
CA LYS A 61 24.33 -3.10 -18.28
C LYS A 61 25.12 -4.29 -17.77
N ASP A 62 26.43 -4.33 -17.96
CA ASP A 62 27.32 -5.35 -17.40
C ASP A 62 27.21 -5.35 -15.87
N MET A 63 27.23 -4.19 -15.22
CA MET A 63 27.08 -4.08 -13.75
C MET A 63 25.73 -4.56 -13.25
N LEU A 64 24.64 -4.20 -13.93
CA LEU A 64 23.28 -4.61 -13.57
C LEU A 64 23.07 -6.10 -13.79
N THR A 65 23.56 -6.64 -14.91
CA THR A 65 23.37 -8.04 -15.32
C THR A 65 24.45 -8.99 -14.80
N ASP A 66 25.45 -8.47 -14.08
CA ASP A 66 26.44 -9.26 -13.37
C ASP A 66 25.74 -10.17 -12.33
N PRO A 67 25.78 -11.50 -12.51
CA PRO A 67 25.11 -12.45 -11.63
C PRO A 67 25.66 -12.45 -10.20
N ASP A 68 26.83 -11.85 -9.95
CA ASP A 68 27.39 -11.68 -8.61
C ASP A 68 26.83 -10.43 -7.88
N ASN A 69 26.04 -9.59 -8.57
CA ASN A 69 25.38 -8.41 -7.99
C ASN A 69 23.85 -8.63 -7.81
N ASP A 70 23.31 -8.27 -6.65
CA ASP A 70 21.87 -8.41 -6.34
C ASP A 70 20.96 -7.34 -7.02
N TYR A 71 21.45 -6.56 -8.00
CA TYR A 71 20.68 -5.45 -8.59
C TYR A 71 19.46 -5.94 -9.40
N MET A 72 19.65 -6.94 -10.26
CA MET A 72 18.54 -7.51 -11.03
C MET A 72 17.54 -8.19 -10.11
N ALA A 73 18.01 -8.97 -9.13
CA ALA A 73 17.14 -9.57 -8.12
C ALA A 73 16.34 -8.51 -7.35
N PHE A 74 16.92 -7.34 -7.07
CA PHE A 74 16.20 -6.22 -6.47
C PHE A 74 15.09 -5.68 -7.38
N PHE A 75 15.40 -5.37 -8.65
CA PHE A 75 14.40 -4.81 -9.57
C PHE A 75 13.29 -5.81 -9.93
N GLU A 76 13.66 -7.06 -10.22
CA GLU A 76 12.70 -8.16 -10.40
C GLU A 76 11.87 -8.35 -9.12
N GLY A 77 12.48 -8.19 -7.95
CA GLY A 77 11.77 -8.27 -6.69
C GLY A 77 10.75 -7.15 -6.48
N VAL A 78 11.07 -5.93 -6.89
CA VAL A 78 10.15 -4.79 -6.90
C VAL A 78 9.00 -5.05 -7.87
N GLU A 79 9.28 -5.53 -9.08
CA GLU A 79 8.26 -5.87 -10.07
C GLU A 79 7.30 -6.95 -9.55
N ILE A 80 7.82 -8.06 -9.02
CA ILE A 80 7.03 -9.16 -8.46
C ILE A 80 6.15 -8.67 -7.30
N TYR A 81 6.65 -7.76 -6.46
CA TYR A 81 5.87 -7.18 -5.37
C TYR A 81 4.78 -6.22 -5.87
N GLN A 82 5.10 -5.36 -6.82
CA GLN A 82 4.18 -4.32 -7.33
C GLN A 82 3.09 -4.92 -8.23
N GLN A 83 3.45 -5.89 -9.06
CA GLN A 83 2.60 -6.46 -10.11
C GLN A 83 2.54 -8.01 -10.05
N PRO A 84 2.20 -8.63 -8.90
CA PRO A 84 2.18 -10.09 -8.79
C PRO A 84 1.23 -10.74 -9.82
N GLY A 85 0.18 -10.03 -10.24
CA GLY A 85 -0.76 -10.50 -11.26
C GLY A 85 -0.17 -10.66 -12.67
N LEU A 86 0.95 -10.01 -13.01
CA LEU A 86 1.66 -10.27 -14.27
C LEU A 86 2.53 -11.53 -14.22
N HIS A 87 2.80 -12.05 -13.02
CA HIS A 87 3.73 -13.15 -12.77
C HIS A 87 3.03 -14.38 -12.20
N LEU A 88 1.80 -14.65 -12.66
CA LEU A 88 0.96 -15.74 -12.17
C LEU A 88 1.63 -17.10 -12.03
N PRO A 89 2.46 -17.56 -12.99
CA PRO A 89 3.11 -18.86 -12.87
C PRO A 89 4.07 -18.99 -11.69
N LEU A 90 4.47 -17.88 -11.05
CA LEU A 90 5.34 -17.87 -9.88
C LEU A 90 4.59 -18.13 -8.57
N PHE A 91 3.25 -18.07 -8.57
CA PHE A 91 2.44 -18.21 -7.36
C PHE A 91 1.58 -19.48 -7.39
N GLU A 92 1.23 -19.98 -6.20
CA GLU A 92 0.32 -21.12 -6.05
C GLU A 92 -1.05 -20.80 -6.66
N THR A 93 -1.63 -21.76 -7.39
CA THR A 93 -2.96 -21.58 -8.00
C THR A 93 -4.01 -21.34 -6.92
N GLY A 94 -4.84 -20.31 -7.13
CA GLY A 94 -5.91 -19.94 -6.19
C GLY A 94 -5.43 -19.13 -4.98
N LYS A 95 -4.13 -18.80 -4.88
CA LYS A 95 -3.69 -17.80 -3.91
C LYS A 95 -4.15 -16.42 -4.34
N GLN A 96 -4.65 -15.65 -3.39
CA GLN A 96 -4.96 -14.25 -3.63
C GLN A 96 -3.68 -13.45 -3.81
N LEU A 97 -3.58 -12.73 -4.92
CA LEU A 97 -2.45 -11.86 -5.23
C LEU A 97 -2.74 -10.43 -4.78
N LYS A 98 -1.83 -9.89 -3.98
CA LYS A 98 -1.85 -8.51 -3.48
C LYS A 98 -0.44 -8.08 -3.14
N GLN A 99 -0.24 -6.77 -2.94
CA GLN A 99 1.03 -6.22 -2.47
C GLN A 99 1.25 -6.61 -0.99
N ASP A 100 1.75 -7.82 -0.75
CA ASP A 100 2.07 -8.36 0.58
C ASP A 100 3.51 -8.85 0.60
N THR A 101 4.31 -8.35 1.55
CA THR A 101 5.71 -8.71 1.71
C THR A 101 5.90 -10.22 1.88
N LEU A 102 4.99 -10.91 2.58
CA LEU A 102 5.10 -12.35 2.79
C LEU A 102 4.73 -13.16 1.55
N LEU A 103 4.01 -12.57 0.59
CA LEU A 103 3.67 -13.20 -0.68
C LEU A 103 4.89 -13.21 -1.62
N SER A 104 5.60 -12.09 -1.75
CA SER A 104 6.73 -11.97 -2.67
C SER A 104 8.07 -12.41 -2.06
N ALA A 105 8.27 -12.28 -0.75
CA ALA A 105 9.55 -12.59 -0.09
C ALA A 105 10.16 -13.95 -0.50
N PRO A 106 9.42 -15.07 -0.57
CA PRO A 106 10.00 -16.35 -0.99
C PRO A 106 10.61 -16.37 -2.41
N LEU A 107 10.30 -15.37 -3.23
CA LEU A 107 10.79 -15.26 -4.61
C LEU A 107 11.93 -14.24 -4.76
N VAL A 108 12.09 -13.32 -3.80
CA VAL A 108 12.87 -12.08 -3.99
C VAL A 108 13.86 -11.78 -2.87
N LEU A 109 13.94 -12.64 -1.85
CA LEU A 109 14.84 -12.43 -0.73
C LEU A 109 16.30 -12.65 -1.14
N SER A 110 17.20 -11.80 -0.63
CA SER A 110 18.63 -12.09 -0.71
C SER A 110 18.96 -13.43 -0.03
N GLN A 111 19.94 -14.16 -0.57
CA GLN A 111 20.41 -15.44 0.00
C GLN A 111 20.76 -15.32 1.49
N LYS A 112 21.32 -14.18 1.92
CA LYS A 112 21.67 -13.93 3.31
C LYS A 112 20.46 -13.86 4.24
N LEU A 113 19.33 -13.33 3.77
CA LEU A 113 18.08 -13.32 4.53
C LEU A 113 17.45 -14.71 4.54
N GLU A 114 17.44 -15.42 3.42
CA GLU A 114 16.95 -16.80 3.33
C GLU A 114 17.70 -17.75 4.26
N GLN A 115 19.04 -17.71 4.27
CA GLN A 115 19.88 -18.51 5.18
C GLN A 115 19.60 -18.24 6.66
N ARG A 116 18.98 -17.09 6.98
CA ARG A 116 18.56 -16.73 8.34
C ARG A 116 17.10 -17.02 8.62
N GLY A 117 16.44 -17.79 7.76
CA GLY A 117 15.02 -18.17 7.86
C GLY A 117 14.06 -17.15 7.23
N GLY A 118 14.57 -16.14 6.54
CA GLY A 118 13.78 -15.12 5.85
C GLY A 118 13.24 -14.01 6.74
N VAL A 119 12.10 -13.47 6.34
CA VAL A 119 11.40 -12.36 7.00
C VAL A 119 10.13 -12.90 7.67
N SER A 120 9.70 -12.26 8.76
CA SER A 120 8.46 -12.61 9.44
C SER A 120 7.69 -11.35 9.81
N ARG A 121 6.39 -11.35 9.49
CA ARG A 121 5.42 -10.42 10.05
C ARG A 121 5.04 -10.94 11.42
N ILE A 122 5.37 -10.21 12.47
CA ILE A 122 5.12 -10.64 13.84
C ILE A 122 3.84 -10.07 14.42
N LYS A 123 3.37 -8.96 13.86
CA LYS A 123 2.18 -8.24 14.32
C LYS A 123 1.60 -7.39 13.22
N THR A 124 0.28 -7.25 13.27
CA THR A 124 -0.48 -6.22 12.57
C THR A 124 -1.48 -5.60 13.53
N PHE A 125 -1.67 -4.28 13.46
CA PHE A 125 -2.72 -3.56 14.17
C PHE A 125 -3.04 -2.24 13.46
N ILE A 126 -4.21 -1.68 13.73
CA ILE A 126 -4.74 -0.48 13.07
C ILE A 126 -4.97 0.59 14.12
N GLY A 127 -4.68 1.85 13.78
CA GLY A 127 -4.96 2.97 14.67
C GLY A 127 -5.17 4.28 13.94
N ALA A 128 -5.76 5.23 14.66
CA ALA A 128 -5.90 6.61 14.24
C ALA A 128 -5.41 7.54 15.35
N TYR A 129 -4.62 8.52 14.97
CA TYR A 129 -3.83 9.35 15.87
C TYR A 129 -3.92 10.82 15.43
N SER A 130 -4.13 11.69 16.41
CA SER A 130 -3.71 13.08 16.32
C SER A 130 -2.18 13.17 16.36
N SER A 131 -1.65 14.35 16.07
CA SER A 131 -0.20 14.60 16.11
C SER A 131 0.43 14.23 17.47
N GLU A 132 -0.24 14.58 18.58
CA GLU A 132 0.20 14.28 19.94
C GLU A 132 0.09 12.79 20.29
N GLU A 133 -0.97 12.11 19.83
CA GLU A 133 -1.12 10.67 20.01
C GLU A 133 -0.03 9.91 19.23
N LEU A 134 0.32 10.37 18.03
CA LEU A 134 1.38 9.76 17.23
C LEU A 134 2.77 9.98 17.83
N PHE A 135 3.02 11.14 18.43
CA PHE A 135 4.23 11.36 19.22
C PHE A 135 4.34 10.39 20.40
N LYS A 136 3.24 10.14 21.12
CA LYS A 136 3.19 9.14 22.20
C LYS A 136 3.38 7.72 21.67
N TYR A 137 2.82 7.40 20.52
CA TYR A 137 3.01 6.12 19.83
C TYR A 137 4.49 5.84 19.60
N PHE A 138 5.23 6.75 18.95
CA PHE A 138 6.67 6.53 18.70
C PHE A 138 7.51 6.63 19.98
N SER A 139 7.10 7.44 20.96
CA SER A 139 7.82 7.55 22.25
C SER A 139 7.78 6.24 23.04
N THR A 140 6.59 5.66 23.19
CA THR A 140 6.42 4.38 23.90
C THR A 140 7.05 3.24 23.12
N LEU A 141 6.94 3.25 21.79
CA LEU A 141 7.65 2.30 20.93
C LEU A 141 9.17 2.37 21.12
N LYS A 142 9.77 3.56 21.06
CA LYS A 142 11.21 3.74 21.24
C LYS A 142 11.70 3.18 22.59
N ASN A 143 10.91 3.33 23.64
CA ASN A 143 11.20 2.75 24.94
C ASN A 143 11.19 1.22 24.90
N GLU A 144 10.19 0.61 24.26
CA GLU A 144 10.12 -0.86 24.12
C GLU A 144 11.29 -1.43 23.29
N LEU A 145 11.75 -0.66 22.30
CA LEU A 145 12.88 -1.02 21.45
C LEU A 145 14.25 -0.85 22.13
N GLN A 146 14.31 -0.39 23.38
CA GLN A 146 15.58 -0.31 24.10
C GLN A 146 16.21 -1.70 24.30
N GLY A 147 17.50 -1.80 23.96
CA GLY A 147 18.31 -3.01 24.11
C GLY A 147 18.07 -4.09 23.04
N ILE A 148 17.24 -3.84 22.01
CA ILE A 148 17.21 -4.75 20.85
C ILE A 148 18.55 -4.66 20.12
N GLN A 149 18.99 -5.78 19.52
CA GLN A 149 20.30 -5.86 18.85
C GLN A 149 20.20 -5.92 17.33
N LYS A 150 18.98 -6.03 16.80
CA LYS A 150 18.74 -6.28 15.38
C LYS A 150 17.73 -5.28 14.86
N PRO A 151 17.86 -4.86 13.59
CA PRO A 151 16.91 -3.96 12.98
C PRO A 151 15.49 -4.52 12.99
N ILE A 152 14.55 -3.61 13.15
CA ILE A 152 13.10 -3.85 13.08
C ILE A 152 12.52 -2.94 12.01
N VAL A 153 11.49 -3.41 11.32
CA VAL A 153 10.85 -2.68 10.24
C VAL A 153 9.35 -2.60 10.49
N PHE A 154 8.79 -1.41 10.34
CA PHE A 154 7.37 -1.14 10.34
C PHE A 154 6.99 -0.75 8.92
N ILE A 155 6.03 -1.44 8.31
CA ILE A 155 5.37 -0.96 7.10
C ILE A 155 4.05 -0.36 7.55
N LEU A 156 3.94 0.95 7.38
CA LEU A 156 2.74 1.72 7.68
C LEU A 156 1.98 1.92 6.38
N GLY A 157 0.67 1.69 6.37
CA GLY A 157 -0.13 1.80 5.14
C GLY A 157 -1.55 2.31 5.34
N SER A 158 -2.00 3.08 4.36
CA SER A 158 -3.41 3.44 4.10
C SER A 158 -3.94 2.61 2.92
N SER A 159 -5.12 2.97 2.40
CA SER A 159 -5.71 2.36 1.21
C SER A 159 -4.88 2.54 -0.07
N ASP A 160 -4.16 3.65 -0.16
CA ASP A 160 -3.54 4.16 -1.38
C ASP A 160 -2.03 4.43 -1.24
N HIS A 161 -1.49 4.33 -0.02
CA HIS A 161 -0.11 4.68 0.25
C HIS A 161 0.51 3.79 1.32
N ALA A 162 1.81 3.51 1.19
CA ALA A 162 2.57 2.78 2.18
C ALA A 162 3.99 3.34 2.29
N ILE A 163 4.49 3.42 3.53
CA ILE A 163 5.86 3.83 3.84
C ILE A 163 6.52 2.80 4.74
N THR A 164 7.85 2.78 4.71
CA THR A 164 8.64 1.97 5.62
C THR A 164 9.28 2.85 6.68
N VAL A 165 9.10 2.48 7.95
CA VAL A 165 9.84 3.03 9.09
C VAL A 165 10.69 1.90 9.68
N GLY A 166 11.99 1.92 9.45
CA GLY A 166 12.96 1.04 10.07
C GLY A 166 13.56 1.66 11.32
N TYR A 167 14.01 0.83 12.25
CA TYR A 167 14.87 1.27 13.36
C TYR A 167 16.12 0.40 13.41
N ASP A 168 17.29 1.03 13.28
CA ASP A 168 18.59 0.39 13.41
C ASP A 168 19.15 0.66 14.82
N PRO A 169 19.18 -0.36 15.70
CA PRO A 169 19.70 -0.19 17.06
C PRO A 169 21.22 -0.02 17.11
N ALA A 170 21.97 -0.41 16.07
CA ALA A 170 23.42 -0.29 16.06
C ALA A 170 23.85 1.16 15.79
N LEU A 171 23.06 1.91 15.02
CA LEU A 171 23.27 3.32 14.74
C LEU A 171 22.43 4.24 15.64
N ASP A 172 21.47 3.68 16.39
CA ASP A 172 20.41 4.41 17.10
C ASP A 172 19.73 5.42 16.15
N GLN A 173 19.17 4.91 15.05
CA GLN A 173 18.56 5.71 13.99
C GLN A 173 17.26 5.11 13.47
N TRP A 174 16.31 5.97 13.16
CA TRP A 174 15.16 5.65 12.34
C TRP A 174 15.52 5.80 10.86
N LEU A 175 15.04 4.88 10.04
CA LEU A 175 15.12 4.92 8.58
C LEU A 175 13.70 5.10 8.04
N LEU A 176 13.43 6.18 7.34
CA LEU A 176 12.15 6.42 6.71
C LEU A 176 12.31 6.27 5.19
N ILE A 177 11.50 5.41 4.59
CA ILE A 177 11.44 5.22 3.13
C ILE A 177 10.01 5.54 2.69
N ASN A 178 9.89 6.58 1.89
CA ASN A 178 8.67 6.95 1.18
C ASN A 178 8.98 6.93 -0.32
N SER A 179 8.20 6.18 -1.09
CA SER A 179 8.43 6.03 -2.53
C SER A 179 8.52 7.38 -3.23
N GLY A 180 9.47 7.52 -4.16
CA GLY A 180 9.75 8.78 -4.86
C GLY A 180 10.61 9.79 -4.09
N ARG A 181 11.15 9.43 -2.92
CA ARG A 181 12.08 10.27 -2.14
C ARG A 181 13.33 9.51 -1.72
N GLU A 182 14.42 10.24 -1.47
CA GLU A 182 15.62 9.64 -0.88
C GLU A 182 15.32 9.08 0.52
N PRO A 183 15.89 7.91 0.90
CA PRO A 183 15.74 7.38 2.25
C PRO A 183 16.25 8.37 3.31
N GLU A 184 15.44 8.63 4.32
CA GLU A 184 15.77 9.60 5.36
C GLU A 184 16.28 8.89 6.63
N HIS A 185 17.39 9.39 7.15
CA HIS A 185 18.00 8.88 8.38
C HIS A 185 17.80 9.88 9.51
N ILE A 186 16.99 9.51 10.50
CA ILE A 186 16.62 10.37 11.63
C ILE A 186 17.27 9.82 12.90
N PRO A 187 17.94 10.63 13.74
CA PRO A 187 18.47 10.19 15.02
C PRO A 187 17.40 9.51 15.90
N GLY A 188 17.76 8.40 16.54
CA GLY A 188 16.82 7.54 17.29
C GLY A 188 16.13 8.25 18.45
N ASN A 189 16.81 9.22 19.07
CA ASN A 189 16.26 10.08 20.11
C ASN A 189 15.33 11.18 19.56
N ASN A 190 15.32 11.45 18.26
CA ASN A 190 14.46 12.46 17.64
C ASN A 190 13.10 11.85 17.27
N VAL A 191 12.37 11.43 18.29
CA VAL A 191 11.03 10.85 18.17
C VAL A 191 10.03 11.83 17.58
N ARG A 192 10.19 13.13 17.84
CA ARG A 192 9.31 14.18 17.31
C ARG A 192 9.37 14.26 15.79
N GLU A 193 10.58 14.26 15.22
CA GLU A 193 10.77 14.30 13.77
C GLU A 193 10.12 13.10 13.07
N ILE A 194 10.41 11.87 13.51
CA ILE A 194 9.82 10.68 12.86
C ILE A 194 8.29 10.68 12.98
N SER A 195 7.75 11.15 14.11
CA SER A 195 6.30 11.28 14.29
C SER A 195 5.71 12.28 13.31
N GLN A 196 6.32 13.45 13.13
CA GLN A 196 5.86 14.48 12.20
C GLN A 196 5.96 14.02 10.75
N ARG A 197 7.03 13.32 10.36
CA ARG A 197 7.15 12.77 9.01
C ARG A 197 6.05 11.77 8.69
N VAL A 198 5.78 10.84 9.61
CA VAL A 198 4.70 9.85 9.44
C VAL A 198 3.33 10.53 9.45
N TYR A 199 3.12 11.52 10.32
CA TYR A 199 1.88 12.29 10.35
C TYR A 199 1.63 13.00 9.01
N ASN A 200 2.64 13.67 8.45
CA ASN A 200 2.51 14.41 7.19
C ASN A 200 2.19 13.51 5.99
N VAL A 201 2.58 12.23 6.05
CA VAL A 201 2.28 11.25 5.00
C VAL A 201 0.81 10.84 5.02
N PHE A 202 0.28 10.51 6.20
CA PHE A 202 -1.05 9.88 6.34
C PHE A 202 -2.14 10.81 6.89
N SER A 203 -1.85 12.11 7.06
CA SER A 203 -2.83 13.03 7.64
C SER A 203 -3.87 13.51 6.63
N THR A 204 -5.13 13.45 7.06
CA THR A 204 -6.28 14.09 6.42
C THR A 204 -6.84 15.10 7.42
N GLY A 205 -6.48 16.37 7.25
CA GLY A 205 -6.76 17.42 8.22
C GLY A 205 -5.99 17.22 9.52
N SER A 206 -6.69 17.12 10.65
CA SER A 206 -6.06 17.01 11.98
C SER A 206 -5.72 15.58 12.39
N GLN A 207 -5.89 14.60 11.50
CA GLN A 207 -5.94 13.18 11.87
C GLN A 207 -5.18 12.29 10.90
N CYS A 208 -4.55 11.26 11.43
CA CYS A 208 -3.73 10.31 10.71
C CYS A 208 -4.20 8.89 11.06
N ALA A 209 -4.42 8.02 10.07
CA ALA A 209 -4.83 6.64 10.29
C ALA A 209 -4.09 5.69 9.36
N PHE A 210 -3.60 4.57 9.88
CA PHE A 210 -2.86 3.59 9.11
C PHE A 210 -2.88 2.22 9.79
N VAL A 211 -2.61 1.19 8.98
CA VAL A 211 -2.24 -0.16 9.44
C VAL A 211 -0.75 -0.18 9.73
N THR A 212 -0.36 -0.75 10.87
CA THR A 212 1.03 -1.02 11.22
C THR A 212 1.33 -2.49 11.06
N ASN A 213 2.21 -2.83 10.13
CA ASN A 213 2.75 -4.18 9.99
C ASN A 213 4.18 -4.23 10.52
N VAL A 214 4.44 -5.07 11.52
CA VAL A 214 5.74 -5.18 12.19
C VAL A 214 6.49 -6.40 11.64
N TYR A 215 7.67 -6.15 11.09
CA TYR A 215 8.54 -7.15 10.49
C TYR A 215 9.89 -7.24 11.18
N CYS A 216 10.43 -8.46 11.20
CA CYS A 216 11.82 -8.71 11.55
C CYS A 216 12.37 -9.90 10.76
N ASN A 217 13.69 -10.11 10.89
CA ASN A 217 14.28 -11.38 10.48
C ASN A 217 13.70 -12.53 11.32
N LYS A 218 13.47 -13.69 10.69
CA LYS A 218 12.93 -14.90 11.34
C LYS A 218 13.68 -15.29 12.61
N ALA A 219 15.01 -15.17 12.62
CA ALA A 219 15.85 -15.48 13.77
C ALA A 219 15.55 -14.63 15.03
N ASN A 220 14.87 -13.49 14.89
CA ASN A 220 14.54 -12.58 15.99
C ASN A 220 13.06 -12.62 16.39
N GLU A 221 12.26 -13.44 15.72
CA GLU A 221 10.79 -13.42 15.82
C GLU A 221 10.31 -13.60 17.26
N GLU A 222 10.80 -14.62 17.97
CA GLU A 222 10.33 -14.92 19.32
C GLU A 222 10.61 -13.79 20.31
N SER A 223 11.84 -13.27 20.30
CA SER A 223 12.26 -12.18 21.19
C SER A 223 11.45 -10.91 20.93
N LEU A 224 11.24 -10.56 19.66
CA LEU A 224 10.54 -9.35 19.31
C LEU A 224 9.02 -9.47 19.52
N LYS A 225 8.42 -10.64 19.24
CA LYS A 225 7.02 -10.92 19.59
C LYS A 225 6.75 -10.67 21.07
N LYS A 226 7.62 -11.18 21.96
CA LYS A 226 7.47 -10.96 23.40
C LYS A 226 7.48 -9.48 23.78
N ARG A 227 8.35 -8.68 23.17
CA ARG A 227 8.41 -7.22 23.38
C ARG A 227 7.16 -6.50 22.87
N MET A 228 6.70 -6.82 21.66
CA MET A 228 5.48 -6.22 21.11
C MET A 228 4.25 -6.56 21.96
N THR A 229 4.14 -7.80 22.45
CA THR A 229 3.09 -8.18 23.40
C THR A 229 3.18 -7.40 24.72
N ALA A 230 4.40 -7.15 25.23
CA ALA A 230 4.58 -6.35 26.43
C ALA A 230 4.17 -4.88 26.22
N TRP A 231 4.52 -4.29 25.08
CA TRP A 231 4.12 -2.94 24.70
C TRP A 231 2.60 -2.81 24.57
N GLU A 232 1.94 -3.79 23.94
CA GLU A 232 0.49 -3.83 23.84
C GLU A 232 -0.22 -3.85 25.19
N GLN A 233 0.36 -4.51 26.19
CA GLN A 233 -0.20 -4.58 27.53
C GLN A 233 -0.05 -3.26 28.32
N GLN A 234 0.73 -2.30 27.83
CA GLN A 234 0.90 -1.01 28.49
C GLN A 234 -0.40 -0.19 28.41
N PRO A 235 -0.79 0.51 29.50
CA PRO A 235 -1.97 1.37 29.50
C PRO A 235 -1.96 2.42 28.39
N GLU A 236 -0.80 2.98 28.07
CA GLU A 236 -0.61 3.97 27.02
C GLU A 236 -0.95 3.39 25.64
N PHE A 237 -0.52 2.17 25.35
CA PHE A 237 -0.87 1.50 24.10
C PHE A 237 -2.37 1.25 24.02
N GLN A 238 -2.96 0.71 25.09
CA GLN A 238 -4.39 0.41 25.14
C GLN A 238 -5.24 1.67 24.93
N GLU A 239 -4.87 2.79 25.56
CA GLU A 239 -5.59 4.06 25.38
C GLU A 239 -5.42 4.63 23.97
N LEU A 240 -4.21 4.57 23.39
CA LEU A 240 -3.96 5.02 22.02
C LEU A 240 -4.76 4.23 20.97
N HIS A 241 -5.01 2.94 21.20
CA HIS A 241 -5.69 2.08 20.23
C HIS A 241 -7.16 1.79 20.56
N LYS A 242 -7.65 2.29 21.69
CA LYS A 242 -9.07 2.22 22.04
C LYS A 242 -9.90 2.96 21.00
N ILE A 243 -10.96 2.30 20.55
CA ILE A 243 -12.02 2.89 19.72
C ILE A 243 -13.12 3.36 20.65
N ASP A 244 -13.27 4.68 20.77
CA ASP A 244 -14.36 5.33 21.47
C ASP A 244 -15.17 6.20 20.49
N ALA A 245 -16.31 6.71 20.95
CA ALA A 245 -17.17 7.58 20.15
C ALA A 245 -16.44 8.77 19.51
N ARG A 246 -15.39 9.31 20.17
CA ARG A 246 -14.63 10.45 19.62
C ARG A 246 -13.77 10.01 18.44
N LYS A 247 -13.04 8.91 18.57
CA LYS A 247 -12.20 8.36 17.49
C LYS A 247 -13.06 7.82 16.34
N ALA A 248 -14.19 7.17 16.66
CA ALA A 248 -15.17 6.71 15.68
C ALA A 248 -15.77 7.88 14.88
N ALA A 249 -16.19 8.97 15.53
CA ALA A 249 -16.73 10.14 14.84
C ALA A 249 -15.72 10.81 13.90
N ARG A 250 -14.43 10.73 14.26
CA ARG A 250 -13.36 11.48 13.62
C ARG A 250 -12.66 10.72 12.49
N SER A 251 -12.50 9.41 12.66
CA SER A 251 -11.72 8.54 11.76
C SER A 251 -12.40 7.20 11.50
N GLY A 252 -13.64 7.01 11.96
CA GLY A 252 -14.34 5.73 11.89
C GLY A 252 -14.47 5.19 10.48
N SER A 253 -14.78 6.03 9.49
CA SER A 253 -14.88 5.61 8.08
C SER A 253 -13.56 5.04 7.55
N HIS A 254 -12.45 5.77 7.75
CA HIS A 254 -11.12 5.33 7.33
C HIS A 254 -10.69 4.06 8.06
N LEU A 255 -10.87 4.02 9.39
CA LEU A 255 -10.54 2.85 10.21
C LEU A 255 -11.34 1.62 9.80
N LEU A 256 -12.62 1.78 9.46
CA LEU A 256 -13.49 0.68 9.05
C LEU A 256 -13.06 0.12 7.70
N PHE A 257 -12.67 0.99 6.78
CA PHE A 257 -12.14 0.56 5.48
C PHE A 257 -10.82 -0.21 5.65
N LEU A 258 -9.88 0.32 6.44
CA LEU A 258 -8.61 -0.36 6.74
C LEU A 258 -8.83 -1.71 7.43
N ALA A 259 -9.75 -1.78 8.39
CA ALA A 259 -10.09 -3.03 9.08
C ALA A 259 -10.67 -4.08 8.13
N ALA A 260 -11.51 -3.67 7.18
CA ALA A 260 -12.02 -4.57 6.16
C ALA A 260 -10.91 -5.06 5.22
N LEU A 261 -9.98 -4.20 4.84
CA LEU A 261 -8.84 -4.51 3.97
C LEU A 261 -7.81 -5.44 4.65
N ASP A 262 -7.58 -5.28 5.95
CA ASP A 262 -6.60 -6.07 6.72
C ASP A 262 -7.18 -7.36 7.32
N ASN A 263 -8.49 -7.62 7.14
CA ASN A 263 -9.22 -8.75 7.73
C ASN A 263 -9.28 -8.69 9.27
N ASP A 264 -9.59 -7.52 9.85
CA ASP A 264 -9.75 -7.33 11.30
C ASP A 264 -11.24 -7.24 11.72
N PRO A 265 -11.93 -8.39 11.93
CA PRO A 265 -13.33 -8.39 12.34
C PRO A 265 -13.56 -7.76 13.72
N VAL A 266 -12.56 -7.75 14.60
CA VAL A 266 -12.68 -7.18 15.95
C VAL A 266 -12.74 -5.66 15.87
N MET A 267 -11.88 -5.04 15.06
CA MET A 267 -11.92 -3.60 14.78
C MET A 267 -13.23 -3.20 14.11
N VAL A 268 -13.69 -3.95 13.09
CA VAL A 268 -15.00 -3.72 12.43
C VAL A 268 -16.13 -3.72 13.45
N LYS A 269 -16.20 -4.74 14.31
CA LYS A 269 -17.21 -4.86 15.36
C LYS A 269 -17.19 -3.68 16.32
N ASN A 270 -16.00 -3.25 16.75
CA ASN A 270 -15.85 -2.14 17.69
C ASN A 270 -16.31 -0.82 17.06
N LEU A 271 -15.98 -0.57 15.79
CA LEU A 271 -16.42 0.63 15.06
C LEU A 271 -17.94 0.66 14.86
N ILE A 272 -18.55 -0.46 14.50
CA ILE A 272 -20.02 -0.57 14.37
C ILE A 272 -20.71 -0.30 15.71
N LYS A 273 -20.16 -0.83 16.82
CA LYS A 273 -20.70 -0.57 18.17
C LYS A 273 -20.66 0.91 18.55
N GLU A 274 -19.64 1.64 18.13
CA GLU A 274 -19.53 3.09 18.33
C GLU A 274 -20.35 3.90 17.30
N GLY A 275 -21.16 3.24 16.46
CA GLY A 275 -22.14 3.88 15.58
C GLY A 275 -21.66 4.19 14.17
N VAL A 276 -20.49 3.68 13.75
CA VAL A 276 -20.02 3.83 12.36
C VAL A 276 -20.91 2.99 11.44
N ASN A 277 -21.60 3.63 10.50
CA ASN A 277 -22.43 2.93 9.52
C ASN A 277 -21.57 2.47 8.31
N PRO A 278 -21.36 1.16 8.10
CA PRO A 278 -20.54 0.64 7.00
C PRO A 278 -21.07 1.00 5.61
N ASP A 279 -22.38 1.25 5.46
CA ASP A 279 -23.00 1.55 4.16
C ASP A 279 -22.67 2.97 3.66
N LEU A 280 -22.24 3.86 4.56
CA LEU A 280 -21.86 5.25 4.25
C LEU A 280 -20.36 5.43 4.09
N VAL A 281 -19.59 4.35 4.18
CA VAL A 281 -18.13 4.37 4.05
C VAL A 281 -17.74 3.91 2.65
N ALA A 282 -17.01 4.76 1.96
CA ALA A 282 -16.38 4.42 0.69
C ALA A 282 -15.00 5.09 0.58
N ASP A 283 -14.07 4.45 -0.12
CA ASP A 283 -12.83 5.10 -0.53
C ASP A 283 -13.06 6.00 -1.77
N GLU A 284 -11.98 6.58 -2.30
CA GLU A 284 -12.04 7.48 -3.45
C GLU A 284 -12.56 6.81 -4.74
N GLU A 285 -12.36 5.49 -4.87
CA GLU A 285 -12.83 4.66 -5.97
C GLU A 285 -14.28 4.18 -5.79
N GLY A 286 -14.85 4.38 -4.60
CA GLY A 286 -16.18 3.94 -4.23
C GLY A 286 -16.24 2.54 -3.60
N ASN A 287 -15.09 1.93 -3.25
CA ASN A 287 -15.05 0.65 -2.56
C ASN A 287 -15.62 0.81 -1.15
N THR A 288 -16.61 -0.02 -0.80
CA THR A 288 -17.18 -0.07 0.54
C THR A 288 -16.53 -1.19 1.36
N PRO A 289 -16.55 -1.13 2.71
CA PRO A 289 -16.03 -2.20 3.56
C PRO A 289 -16.58 -3.60 3.22
N ILE A 290 -17.85 -3.69 2.83
CA ILE A 290 -18.47 -4.97 2.45
C ILE A 290 -17.97 -5.48 1.10
N LEU A 291 -17.75 -4.59 0.12
CA LEU A 291 -17.14 -4.96 -1.16
C LEU A 291 -15.71 -5.45 -0.94
N THR A 292 -14.93 -4.77 -0.12
CA THR A 292 -13.58 -5.22 0.27
C THR A 292 -13.64 -6.61 0.90
N ALA A 293 -14.55 -6.84 1.85
CA ALA A 293 -14.69 -8.16 2.47
C ALA A 293 -15.05 -9.27 1.45
N ILE A 294 -15.89 -8.95 0.45
CA ILE A 294 -16.26 -9.89 -0.62
C ILE A 294 -15.07 -10.14 -1.54
N CYS A 295 -14.43 -9.10 -2.08
CA CYS A 295 -13.32 -9.22 -3.02
C CYS A 295 -12.11 -9.95 -2.42
N TYR A 296 -11.87 -9.80 -1.12
CA TYR A 296 -10.76 -10.45 -0.41
C TYR A 296 -11.15 -11.74 0.32
N ASN A 297 -12.39 -12.23 0.17
CA ASN A 297 -12.89 -13.42 0.83
C ASN A 297 -12.78 -13.38 2.38
N HIS A 298 -12.93 -12.20 2.98
CA HIS A 298 -12.85 -11.98 4.42
C HIS A 298 -14.18 -12.33 5.11
N ILE A 299 -14.40 -13.63 5.29
CA ILE A 299 -15.67 -14.20 5.80
C ILE A 299 -16.07 -13.61 7.16
N ASP A 300 -15.13 -13.46 8.10
CA ASP A 300 -15.47 -13.01 9.45
C ASP A 300 -15.71 -11.50 9.52
N VAL A 301 -15.00 -10.70 8.70
CA VAL A 301 -15.32 -9.29 8.50
C VAL A 301 -16.73 -9.14 7.94
N LEU A 302 -17.08 -9.92 6.90
CA LEU A 302 -18.42 -9.88 6.31
C LEU A 302 -19.50 -10.18 7.35
N LYS A 303 -19.30 -11.16 8.23
CA LYS A 303 -20.26 -11.48 9.30
C LYS A 303 -20.48 -10.29 10.23
N GLU A 304 -19.41 -9.64 10.68
CA GLU A 304 -19.53 -8.48 11.57
C GLU A 304 -20.15 -7.27 10.85
N LEU A 305 -19.86 -7.07 9.56
CA LEU A 305 -20.53 -6.06 8.73
C LEU A 305 -22.04 -6.34 8.60
N LEU A 306 -22.43 -7.56 8.25
CA LEU A 306 -23.84 -7.97 8.11
C LEU A 306 -24.61 -7.94 9.44
N ALA A 307 -23.91 -8.06 10.57
CA ALA A 307 -24.49 -7.90 11.89
C ALA A 307 -24.77 -6.43 12.27
N CYS A 308 -24.41 -5.46 11.42
CA CYS A 308 -24.74 -4.07 11.62
C CYS A 308 -26.27 -3.87 11.70
N PRO A 309 -26.79 -3.13 12.71
CA PRO A 309 -28.21 -2.82 12.79
C PRO A 309 -28.73 -1.94 11.65
N ALA A 310 -27.84 -1.21 10.96
CA ALA A 310 -28.19 -0.38 9.83
C ALA A 310 -28.56 -1.25 8.61
N LYS A 311 -29.42 -0.71 7.74
CA LYS A 311 -29.69 -1.32 6.43
C LYS A 311 -28.40 -1.23 5.60
N ILE A 312 -28.02 -2.36 5.00
CA ILE A 312 -26.88 -2.45 4.08
C ILE A 312 -27.39 -2.61 2.66
N THR A 313 -26.77 -1.89 1.75
CA THR A 313 -27.02 -1.96 0.31
C THR A 313 -26.48 -3.28 -0.24
N MET A 314 -27.35 -4.06 -0.91
CA MET A 314 -27.05 -5.44 -1.37
C MET A 314 -26.82 -5.55 -2.88
N SER A 315 -26.80 -4.42 -3.59
CA SER A 315 -26.56 -4.36 -5.03
C SER A 315 -25.68 -3.18 -5.40
N LEU A 316 -24.84 -3.37 -6.39
CA LEU A 316 -23.96 -2.36 -6.97
C LEU A 316 -24.39 -2.07 -8.41
N ASP A 317 -24.30 -0.80 -8.80
CA ASP A 317 -24.46 -0.40 -10.19
C ASP A 317 -23.07 -0.10 -10.77
N VAL A 318 -22.68 -0.85 -11.79
CA VAL A 318 -21.34 -0.82 -12.38
C VAL A 318 -21.42 -0.72 -13.90
N GLN A 319 -20.51 0.04 -14.51
CA GLN A 319 -20.36 0.05 -15.96
C GLN A 319 -19.81 -1.30 -16.45
N VAL A 320 -20.34 -1.81 -17.56
CA VAL A 320 -19.93 -3.12 -18.11
C VAL A 320 -18.41 -3.18 -18.34
N ASN A 321 -17.79 -2.17 -18.95
CA ASN A 321 -16.34 -2.09 -19.13
C ASN A 321 -15.52 -2.13 -17.83
N SER A 322 -16.00 -1.48 -16.76
CA SER A 322 -15.38 -1.52 -15.44
C SER A 322 -15.48 -2.91 -14.81
N LEU A 323 -16.61 -3.59 -15.00
CA LEU A 323 -16.78 -4.98 -14.55
C LEU A 323 -15.80 -5.93 -15.26
N TYR A 324 -15.58 -5.77 -16.57
CA TYR A 324 -14.56 -6.53 -17.30
C TYR A 324 -13.13 -6.14 -16.92
N LYS A 325 -12.86 -4.87 -16.61
CA LYS A 325 -11.55 -4.44 -16.06
C LYS A 325 -11.29 -5.12 -14.72
N PHE A 326 -12.28 -5.12 -13.83
CA PHE A 326 -12.22 -5.84 -12.56
C PHE A 326 -11.98 -7.33 -12.76
N ALA A 327 -12.73 -7.99 -13.65
CA ALA A 327 -12.58 -9.41 -13.94
C ALA A 327 -11.15 -9.76 -14.38
N ARG A 328 -10.57 -8.97 -15.30
CA ARG A 328 -9.18 -9.14 -15.74
C ARG A 328 -8.18 -8.96 -14.61
N ASN A 329 -8.36 -7.92 -13.79
CA ASN A 329 -7.50 -7.66 -12.63
C ASN A 329 -7.58 -8.79 -11.59
N ALA A 330 -8.79 -9.34 -11.40
CA ALA A 330 -9.07 -10.48 -10.53
C ALA A 330 -8.80 -11.85 -11.21
N GLN A 331 -8.34 -11.84 -12.46
CA GLN A 331 -8.04 -13.02 -13.29
C GLN A 331 -9.19 -14.02 -13.39
N LEU A 332 -10.41 -13.49 -13.39
CA LEU A 332 -11.60 -14.27 -13.64
C LEU A 332 -11.72 -14.56 -15.13
N ASP A 333 -12.23 -15.74 -15.44
CA ASP A 333 -12.57 -16.09 -16.80
C ASP A 333 -13.67 -15.15 -17.31
N GLU A 334 -13.38 -14.40 -18.39
CA GLU A 334 -14.32 -13.43 -18.95
C GLU A 334 -15.67 -14.06 -19.33
N ARG A 335 -15.69 -15.38 -19.62
CA ARG A 335 -16.93 -16.12 -19.89
C ARG A 335 -17.93 -16.07 -18.72
N ILE A 336 -17.43 -15.99 -17.49
CA ILE A 336 -18.27 -15.88 -16.29
C ILE A 336 -18.95 -14.50 -16.27
N MET A 337 -18.24 -13.45 -16.68
CA MET A 337 -18.81 -12.11 -16.81
C MET A 337 -19.77 -12.03 -17.99
N ASP A 338 -19.47 -12.66 -19.13
CA ASP A 338 -20.36 -12.77 -20.27
C ASP A 338 -21.73 -13.33 -19.83
N GLU A 339 -21.74 -14.43 -19.08
CA GLU A 339 -22.96 -15.05 -18.57
C GLU A 339 -23.74 -14.12 -17.63
N LEU A 340 -23.05 -13.46 -16.68
CA LEU A 340 -23.67 -12.53 -15.74
C LEU A 340 -24.31 -11.33 -16.46
N VAL A 341 -23.57 -10.70 -17.38
CA VAL A 341 -24.02 -9.52 -18.11
C VAL A 341 -25.12 -9.89 -19.11
N LYS A 342 -24.96 -10.99 -19.87
CA LYS A 342 -25.96 -11.47 -20.84
C LYS A 342 -27.31 -11.76 -20.18
N LYS A 343 -27.32 -12.28 -18.96
CA LYS A 343 -28.55 -12.54 -18.20
C LYS A 343 -29.30 -11.26 -17.83
N LYS A 344 -28.61 -10.13 -17.68
CA LYS A 344 -29.18 -8.85 -17.21
C LYS A 344 -29.48 -7.86 -18.32
N LEU A 345 -28.57 -7.72 -19.29
CA LEU A 345 -28.64 -6.72 -20.36
C LEU A 345 -28.76 -7.34 -21.77
N GLY A 346 -28.60 -8.66 -21.90
CA GLY A 346 -28.45 -9.31 -23.21
C GLY A 346 -27.01 -9.21 -23.75
N PRO A 347 -26.77 -9.57 -25.02
CA PRO A 347 -25.42 -9.57 -25.59
C PRO A 347 -24.89 -8.13 -25.73
N VAL A 348 -23.84 -7.81 -24.99
CA VAL A 348 -23.12 -6.52 -25.04
C VAL A 348 -21.62 -6.78 -25.17
N GLN A 349 -20.90 -5.80 -25.71
CA GLN A 349 -19.45 -5.90 -25.89
C GLN A 349 -18.71 -5.54 -24.58
N PRO A 350 -17.52 -6.09 -24.31
CA PRO A 350 -16.76 -5.79 -23.08
C PRO A 350 -16.37 -4.32 -22.89
N ASN A 351 -16.37 -3.51 -23.94
CA ASN A 351 -16.08 -2.08 -23.88
C ASN A 351 -17.34 -1.19 -23.74
N ASP A 352 -18.52 -1.79 -23.61
CA ASP A 352 -19.78 -1.07 -23.44
C ASP A 352 -19.80 -0.30 -22.10
N THR A 353 -20.38 0.90 -22.11
CA THR A 353 -20.46 1.80 -20.95
C THR A 353 -21.83 1.76 -20.26
N SER A 354 -22.73 0.89 -20.71
CA SER A 354 -24.01 0.64 -20.07
C SER A 354 -23.82 0.21 -18.62
N VAL A 355 -24.77 0.60 -17.77
CA VAL A 355 -24.76 0.25 -16.35
C VAL A 355 -25.51 -1.07 -16.16
N VAL A 356 -24.87 -2.01 -15.47
CA VAL A 356 -25.46 -3.27 -15.03
C VAL A 356 -25.57 -3.27 -13.51
N SER A 357 -26.73 -3.68 -12.99
CA SER A 357 -26.95 -3.84 -11.54
C SER A 357 -26.61 -5.26 -11.11
N VAL A 358 -25.60 -5.43 -10.25
CA VAL A 358 -25.07 -6.72 -9.79
C VAL A 358 -25.31 -6.85 -8.29
N THR A 359 -25.88 -7.96 -7.82
CA THR A 359 -26.03 -8.19 -6.38
C THR A 359 -24.69 -8.61 -5.75
N LEU A 360 -24.51 -8.33 -4.46
CA LEU A 360 -23.33 -8.79 -3.74
C LEU A 360 -23.18 -10.32 -3.77
N HIS A 361 -24.31 -11.05 -3.75
CA HIS A 361 -24.34 -12.50 -3.90
C HIS A 361 -23.86 -12.96 -5.29
N GLU A 362 -24.29 -12.29 -6.36
CA GLU A 362 -23.83 -12.58 -7.73
C GLU A 362 -22.32 -12.33 -7.86
N LEU A 363 -21.82 -11.20 -7.33
CA LEU A 363 -20.39 -10.90 -7.32
C LEU A 363 -19.58 -11.96 -6.58
N ALA A 364 -20.00 -12.34 -5.37
CA ALA A 364 -19.34 -13.38 -4.58
C ALA A 364 -19.35 -14.75 -5.28
N THR A 365 -20.41 -15.05 -6.04
CA THR A 365 -20.52 -16.29 -6.81
C THR A 365 -19.54 -16.31 -7.98
N VAL A 366 -19.43 -15.19 -8.70
CA VAL A 366 -18.47 -15.03 -9.81
C VAL A 366 -17.02 -15.11 -9.32
N LEU A 367 -16.74 -14.62 -8.11
CA LEU A 367 -15.45 -14.77 -7.43
C LEU A 367 -15.20 -16.18 -6.89
N GLY A 368 -16.18 -17.09 -6.93
CA GLY A 368 -16.06 -18.44 -6.36
C GLY A 368 -16.10 -18.48 -4.82
N HIS A 369 -16.46 -17.37 -4.15
CA HIS A 369 -16.51 -17.25 -2.70
C HIS A 369 -17.82 -17.83 -2.15
N THR A 370 -17.97 -19.15 -2.23
CA THR A 370 -19.20 -19.89 -1.89
C THR A 370 -19.75 -19.59 -0.48
N VAL A 371 -18.89 -19.49 0.54
CA VAL A 371 -19.31 -19.19 1.92
C VAL A 371 -19.90 -17.79 2.04
N ILE A 372 -19.26 -16.80 1.42
CA ILE A 372 -19.74 -15.41 1.37
C ILE A 372 -21.05 -15.34 0.59
N SER A 373 -21.09 -15.97 -0.60
CA SER A 373 -22.28 -16.04 -1.46
C SER A 373 -23.50 -16.58 -0.71
N ASN A 374 -23.35 -17.71 0.00
CA ASN A 374 -24.43 -18.29 0.80
C ASN A 374 -24.86 -17.39 1.97
N SER A 375 -23.90 -16.73 2.61
CA SER A 375 -24.16 -15.82 3.74
C SER A 375 -24.97 -14.60 3.31
N LEU A 376 -24.64 -14.02 2.14
CA LEU A 376 -25.38 -12.93 1.52
C LEU A 376 -26.79 -13.36 1.10
N GLU A 377 -26.94 -14.52 0.48
CA GLU A 377 -28.25 -15.06 0.08
C GLU A 377 -29.17 -15.28 1.30
N GLN A 378 -28.61 -15.81 2.38
CA GLN A 378 -29.34 -16.00 3.64
C GLN A 378 -29.75 -14.66 4.25
N TYR A 379 -28.85 -13.68 4.28
CA TYR A 379 -29.13 -12.35 4.79
C TYR A 379 -30.27 -11.67 3.99
N GLU A 380 -30.21 -11.72 2.66
CA GLU A 380 -31.26 -11.17 1.79
C GLU A 380 -32.62 -11.87 2.00
N LYS A 381 -32.62 -13.19 2.20
CA LYS A 381 -33.85 -13.96 2.49
C LYS A 381 -34.50 -13.56 3.80
N GLN A 382 -33.70 -13.25 4.82
CA GLN A 382 -34.17 -12.85 6.15
C GLN A 382 -34.67 -11.39 6.18
N ASN A 383 -34.11 -10.51 5.36
CA ASN A 383 -34.38 -9.07 5.36
C ASN A 383 -35.29 -8.59 4.19
N LYS A 384 -36.17 -9.46 3.67
CA LYS A 384 -37.01 -9.24 2.47
C LYS A 384 -37.91 -8.00 2.48
N SER A 385 -38.15 -7.34 3.62
CA SER A 385 -38.97 -6.12 3.71
C SER A 385 -38.23 -4.81 3.34
N ALA A 386 -36.96 -4.88 2.92
CA ALA A 386 -36.12 -3.69 2.68
C ALA A 386 -35.85 -3.36 1.20
N LYS A 387 -36.62 -3.92 0.25
CA LYS A 387 -36.56 -3.53 -1.17
C LYS A 387 -37.27 -2.20 -1.41
N THR A 388 -36.60 -1.09 -1.15
CA THR A 388 -36.91 0.19 -1.80
C THR A 388 -35.82 0.50 -2.81
N SER A 389 -36.25 0.76 -4.05
CA SER A 389 -35.43 0.91 -5.26
C SER A 389 -34.73 2.26 -5.37
N SER A 390 -33.97 2.69 -4.35
CA SER A 390 -33.31 4.01 -4.39
C SER A 390 -31.88 4.07 -3.89
N ASP A 391 -31.32 3.00 -3.33
CA ASP A 391 -30.00 3.08 -2.69
C ASP A 391 -28.96 2.42 -3.61
N HIS A 392 -28.62 3.12 -4.69
CA HIS A 392 -27.63 2.68 -5.68
C HIS A 392 -26.26 3.25 -5.30
N CYS A 393 -25.32 2.41 -4.85
CA CYS A 393 -23.91 2.78 -4.81
C CYS A 393 -23.35 2.75 -6.23
N VAL A 394 -22.87 3.90 -6.72
CA VAL A 394 -22.13 4.02 -7.97
C VAL A 394 -20.71 3.51 -7.73
N PHE A 395 -20.35 2.41 -8.41
CA PHE A 395 -19.07 1.74 -8.22
C PHE A 395 -18.19 1.80 -9.48
N PHE A 396 -16.86 1.87 -9.28
CA PHE A 396 -15.84 2.14 -10.31
C PHE A 396 -16.11 3.43 -11.07
N LYS A 397 -15.83 4.58 -10.43
CA LYS A 397 -15.76 5.84 -11.16
C LYS A 397 -14.73 5.68 -12.29
N SER A 398 -15.20 5.75 -13.53
CA SER A 398 -14.31 5.81 -14.69
C SER A 398 -13.44 7.07 -14.60
N GLU A 399 -12.29 7.11 -15.29
CA GLU A 399 -11.49 8.35 -15.44
C GLU A 399 -12.34 9.53 -15.92
N GLU A 400 -13.42 9.25 -16.65
CA GLU A 400 -14.41 10.21 -17.15
C GLU A 400 -15.33 10.81 -16.05
N TYR A 401 -15.56 10.07 -14.96
CA TYR A 401 -16.29 10.56 -13.79
C TYR A 401 -15.35 11.39 -12.87
N LEU A 402 -14.08 11.01 -12.79
CA LEU A 402 -13.04 11.77 -12.09
C LEU A 402 -12.73 13.09 -12.80
N SER A 403 -12.69 13.11 -14.14
CA SER A 403 -12.45 14.33 -14.93
C SER A 403 -13.58 15.36 -14.85
N LYS A 404 -14.83 14.93 -14.58
CA LYS A 404 -15.96 15.84 -14.33
C LYS A 404 -15.95 16.47 -12.93
N GLY A 405 -15.24 15.87 -11.96
CA GLY A 405 -14.98 16.48 -10.64
C GLY A 405 -13.79 17.45 -10.62
N LEU A 406 -12.92 17.38 -11.64
CA LEU A 406 -11.68 18.16 -11.75
C LEU A 406 -11.83 19.50 -12.51
N SER A 407 -13.04 19.91 -12.90
CA SER A 407 -13.27 21.23 -13.51
C SER A 407 -13.26 22.38 -12.48
N GLY A 408 -12.63 22.18 -11.33
CA GLY A 408 -12.66 23.12 -10.21
C GLY A 408 -11.45 23.03 -9.29
N ASP A 409 -10.25 22.71 -9.79
CA ASP A 409 -9.00 23.33 -9.31
C ASP A 409 -7.82 22.87 -10.18
N THR A 410 -7.34 23.75 -11.05
CA THR A 410 -6.06 23.57 -11.74
C THR A 410 -4.96 24.22 -10.91
N SER A 411 -4.55 23.57 -9.83
CA SER A 411 -3.30 23.87 -9.15
C SER A 411 -2.40 22.64 -9.10
N ASN A 412 -1.17 22.86 -9.55
CA ASN A 412 -0.03 21.96 -9.69
C ASN A 412 0.08 20.84 -8.60
N PRO A 413 0.48 19.58 -8.92
CA PRO A 413 0.53 18.47 -7.96
C PRO A 413 1.59 18.52 -6.84
N GLU A 414 2.29 19.64 -6.62
CA GLU A 414 3.44 19.68 -5.68
C GLU A 414 3.34 20.67 -4.51
N GLU A 415 2.23 21.36 -4.30
CA GLU A 415 2.04 22.17 -3.09
C GLU A 415 0.71 21.85 -2.42
N LYS A 416 0.72 20.86 -1.52
CA LYS A 416 -0.34 20.76 -0.49
C LYS A 416 -0.33 22.07 0.30
N PRO A 417 -1.49 22.65 0.64
CA PRO A 417 -1.54 23.87 1.45
C PRO A 417 -0.77 23.65 2.75
N VAL A 418 0.08 24.61 3.12
CA VAL A 418 0.84 24.61 4.37
C VAL A 418 -0.18 24.58 5.51
N ILE A 419 -0.39 23.39 6.09
CA ILE A 419 -1.12 23.24 7.35
C ILE A 419 -0.23 23.96 8.39
N PRO A 420 -0.77 24.94 9.15
CA PRO A 420 -0.01 25.59 10.21
C PRO A 420 0.59 24.51 11.11
N ASP A 421 1.90 24.60 11.39
CA ASP A 421 2.58 23.61 12.22
C ASP A 421 1.89 23.57 13.59
N PRO A 422 1.18 22.48 13.94
CA PRO A 422 0.53 22.39 15.24
C PRO A 422 1.53 22.30 16.40
N PHE A 423 2.83 22.27 16.09
CA PHE A 423 3.94 22.28 17.04
C PHE A 423 4.69 23.62 17.12
N ASP A 424 4.27 24.66 16.39
CA ASP A 424 4.82 26.02 16.53
C ASP A 424 4.18 26.72 17.75
N PRO A 425 4.95 27.14 18.78
CA PRO A 425 4.42 27.84 19.94
C PRO A 425 4.11 29.35 19.69
N HIS A 426 4.00 29.80 18.44
CA HIS A 426 3.75 31.19 18.07
C HIS A 426 2.49 31.43 17.23
#